data_AF-A0A940ZIW7-F1
#
_entry.id   AF-A0A940ZIW7-F1
#
_cell.length_a   1.000
_cell.length_b   1.000
_cell.length_c   1.000
_cell.angle_alpha   90.00
_cell.angle_beta   90.00
_cell.angle_gamma   90.00
#
_symmetry.space_group_name_H-M   'P 1'
#
loop_
_entity.id
_entity.type
_entity.pdbx_description
1 polymer ?
#
loop_
_entity_poly.entity_id
_entity_poly.type
_entity_poly.pdbx_seq_one_letter_code
_entity_poly.pdbx_strand_id
1 'polypeptide(L)'
;MFIWLFHRISGVSLIILFGIKIFSAFFIYTKDNKPDWALGLHRHPVLDILILVLFTFHSIYGLRTIAIDLGYRKEKKLFWLSNAVAAIVSVILIILYAKVA
;
A
#
# COMPACT_ATOMS: atom_id res chain seq x y z
N MET A 1 3.59 -20.12 3.19
CA MET A 1 2.14 -19.86 3.29
C MET A 1 1.82 -18.40 3.63
N PHE A 2 2.52 -17.76 4.58
CA PHE A 2 2.26 -16.36 4.98
C PHE A 2 2.22 -15.35 3.82
N ILE A 3 3.23 -15.30 2.94
CA ILE A 3 3.28 -14.32 1.83
C ILE A 3 2.03 -14.40 0.94
N TRP A 4 1.59 -15.62 0.61
CA TRP A 4 0.43 -15.82 -0.24
C TRP A 4 -0.85 -15.28 0.43
N LEU A 5 -1.04 -15.58 1.72
CA LEU A 5 -2.20 -15.10 2.46
C LEU A 5 -2.17 -13.58 2.60
N PHE A 6 -1.01 -13.04 3.00
CA PHE A 6 -0.80 -11.61 3.14
C PHE A 6 -1.07 -10.88 1.82
N HIS A 7 -0.54 -11.37 0.70
CA HIS A 7 -0.74 -10.74 -0.62
C HIS A 7 -2.22 -10.66 -1.01
N ARG A 8 -3.01 -11.68 -0.68
CA ARG A 8 -4.45 -11.70 -0.97
C ARG A 8 -5.22 -10.73 -0.06
N ILE A 9 -4.96 -10.77 1.24
CA ILE A 9 -5.62 -9.88 2.20
C ILE A 9 -5.25 -8.42 1.91
N SER A 10 -3.96 -8.13 1.67
CA SER A 10 -3.50 -6.79 1.34
C SER A 10 -4.12 -6.27 0.05
N GLY A 11 -4.30 -7.12 -0.96
CA GLY A 11 -4.98 -6.75 -2.21
C GLY A 11 -6.43 -6.30 -1.97
N VAL A 12 -7.21 -7.09 -1.21
CA VAL A 12 -8.60 -6.74 -0.86
C VAL A 12 -8.64 -5.46 -0.02
N SER A 13 -7.76 -5.32 0.98
CA SER A 13 -7.68 -4.11 1.80
C SER A 13 -7.36 -2.88 0.95
N LEU A 14 -6.44 -2.98 -0.01
CA LEU A 14 -6.08 -1.87 -0.90
C LEU A 14 -7.22 -1.45 -1.82
N ILE A 15 -8.04 -2.39 -2.32
CA ILE A 15 -9.25 -2.06 -3.08
C ILE A 15 -10.16 -1.14 -2.27
N ILE A 16 -10.40 -1.49 -0.99
CA ILE A 16 -11.26 -0.70 -0.11
C ILE A 16 -10.61 0.66 0.19
N LEU A 17 -9.34 0.68 0.59
CA LEU A 17 -8.64 1.90 0.99
C LEU A 17 -8.51 2.90 -0.16
N PHE A 18 -8.11 2.45 -1.34
CA PHE A 18 -8.08 3.31 -2.53
C PHE A 18 -9.49 3.72 -2.97
N GLY A 19 -10.50 2.86 -2.82
CA GLY A 19 -11.90 3.25 -3.03
C GLY A 19 -12.30 4.45 -2.17
N ILE A 20 -11.96 4.42 -0.88
CA ILE A 20 -12.18 5.56 0.04
C ILE A 20 -11.42 6.80 -0.45
N LYS A 21 -10.15 6.67 -0.85
CA LYS A 21 -9.34 7.81 -1.31
C LYS A 21 -9.86 8.41 -2.62
N ILE A 22 -10.24 7.59 -3.59
CA ILE A 22 -10.80 8.04 -4.88
C ILE A 22 -12.15 8.72 -4.65
N PHE A 23 -13.03 8.11 -3.85
CA PHE A 23 -14.34 8.67 -3.56
C PHE A 23 -14.25 10.00 -2.80
N SER A 24 -13.43 10.08 -1.75
CA SER A 24 -13.22 11.33 -1.01
C SER A 24 -12.52 12.41 -1.86
N ALA A 25 -11.58 12.03 -2.74
CA ALA A 25 -10.94 12.93 -3.68
C ALA A 25 -11.95 13.59 -4.63
N PHE A 26 -12.95 12.83 -5.12
CA PHE A 26 -14.00 13.39 -5.97
C PHE A 26 -14.66 14.61 -5.31
N PHE A 27 -15.05 14.54 -4.04
CA PHE A 27 -15.64 15.68 -3.35
C PHE A 27 -14.64 16.82 -3.13
N ILE A 28 -13.39 16.50 -2.79
CA ILE A 28 -12.36 17.51 -2.52
C ILE A 28 -11.98 18.31 -3.77
N TYR A 29 -11.93 17.68 -4.93
CA TYR A 29 -11.46 18.32 -6.15
C TYR A 29 -12.58 18.81 -7.09
N THR A 30 -13.85 18.44 -6.85
CA THR A 30 -14.96 18.81 -7.77
C THR A 30 -16.05 19.68 -7.14
N LYS A 31 -16.06 19.85 -5.80
CA LYS A 31 -17.07 20.65 -5.11
C LYS A 31 -16.44 21.88 -4.47
N ASP A 32 -17.10 23.03 -4.63
CA ASP A 32 -16.70 24.27 -3.97
C ASP A 32 -16.88 24.14 -2.44
N ASN A 33 -18.04 23.66 -2.02
CA ASN A 33 -18.33 23.31 -0.63
C ASN A 33 -17.93 21.86 -0.35
N LYS A 34 -16.73 21.70 0.23
CA LYS A 34 -16.15 20.39 0.55
C LYS A 34 -16.76 19.87 1.86
N PRO A 35 -17.41 18.70 1.87
CA PRO A 35 -17.97 18.16 3.09
C PRO A 35 -16.87 17.68 4.05
N ASP A 36 -17.04 17.95 5.35
CA ASP A 36 -16.02 17.68 6.37
C ASP A 36 -15.62 16.20 6.45
N TRP A 37 -16.58 15.28 6.26
CA TRP A 37 -16.31 13.84 6.27
C TRP A 37 -15.35 13.42 5.14
N ALA A 38 -15.45 14.05 3.96
CA ALA A 38 -14.57 13.72 2.84
C ALA A 38 -13.16 14.22 3.11
N LEU A 39 -13.03 15.44 3.66
CA LEU A 39 -11.75 15.98 4.09
C LEU A 39 -11.11 15.11 5.18
N GLY A 40 -11.89 14.71 6.18
CA GLY A 40 -11.45 13.87 7.30
C GLY A 40 -10.94 12.50 6.83
N LEU A 41 -11.68 11.81 5.96
CA LEU A 41 -11.25 10.53 5.41
C LEU A 41 -10.03 10.67 4.47
N HIS A 42 -10.01 11.69 3.63
CA HIS A 42 -8.94 11.87 2.64
C HIS A 42 -7.61 12.24 3.29
N ARG A 43 -7.63 12.96 4.42
CA ARG A 43 -6.42 13.37 5.15
C ARG A 43 -6.14 12.52 6.39
N HIS A 44 -6.84 11.38 6.55
CA HIS A 44 -6.67 10.56 7.74
C HIS A 44 -5.30 9.84 7.75
N PRO A 45 -4.39 10.17 8.68
CA PRO A 45 -3.00 9.72 8.59
C PRO A 45 -2.82 8.22 8.75
N VAL A 46 -3.68 7.58 9.56
CA VAL A 46 -3.69 6.11 9.70
C VAL A 46 -4.03 5.44 8.37
N LEU A 47 -4.94 6.00 7.57
CA LEU A 47 -5.32 5.41 6.28
C LEU A 47 -4.16 5.57 5.29
N ASP A 48 -3.48 6.71 5.30
CA ASP A 48 -2.33 6.96 4.42
C ASP A 48 -1.18 6.01 4.75
N ILE A 49 -0.79 5.89 6.02
CA ILE A 49 0.26 4.98 6.46
C ILE A 49 -0.11 3.53 6.14
N LEU A 50 -1.36 3.12 6.37
CA LEU A 50 -1.83 1.78 6.04
C LEU A 50 -1.73 1.50 4.54
N ILE A 51 -2.15 2.44 3.69
CA ILE A 51 -2.00 2.33 2.23
C ILE A 51 -0.53 2.20 1.86
N LEU A 52 0.36 3.06 2.38
CA LEU A 52 1.79 3.04 2.07
C LEU A 52 2.42 1.68 2.38
N VAL A 53 2.16 1.14 3.57
CA VAL A 53 2.70 -0.17 3.99
C VAL A 53 2.09 -1.30 3.15
N LEU A 54 0.76 -1.37 3.05
CA LEU A 54 0.09 -2.45 2.33
C LEU A 54 0.45 -2.45 0.85
N PHE A 55 0.47 -1.28 0.20
CA PHE A 55 0.79 -1.14 -1.21
C PHE A 55 2.23 -1.56 -1.49
N THR A 56 3.18 -1.14 -0.64
CA THR A 56 4.59 -1.50 -0.78
C THR A 56 4.78 -3.01 -0.68
N PHE A 57 4.28 -3.64 0.38
CA PHE A 57 4.41 -5.09 0.55
C PHE A 57 3.65 -5.88 -0.52
N HIS A 58 2.43 -5.46 -0.87
CA HIS A 58 1.64 -6.09 -1.94
C HIS A 58 2.41 -6.09 -3.26
N SER A 59 2.92 -4.93 -3.67
CA SER A 59 3.65 -4.76 -4.93
C SER A 59 4.91 -5.62 -4.97
N ILE A 60 5.73 -5.61 -3.91
CA ILE A 60 6.96 -6.39 -3.85
C ILE A 60 6.69 -7.91 -3.83
N TYR A 61 5.62 -8.35 -3.17
CA TYR A 61 5.21 -9.77 -3.21
C TYR A 61 4.61 -10.18 -4.57
N GLY A 62 3.91 -9.28 -5.26
CA GLY A 62 3.50 -9.47 -6.64
C GLY A 62 4.70 -9.67 -7.56
N LEU A 63 5.71 -8.79 -7.47
CA LEU A 63 6.96 -8.92 -8.22
C LEU A 63 7.72 -10.21 -7.90
N ARG A 64 7.74 -10.63 -6.63
CA ARG A 64 8.28 -11.94 -6.24
C ARG A 64 7.58 -13.07 -6.97
N THR A 65 6.25 -13.02 -7.05
CA THR A 65 5.44 -14.06 -7.71
C THR A 65 5.77 -14.11 -9.19
N ILE A 66 5.78 -12.95 -9.87
CA ILE A 66 6.18 -12.84 -11.28
C ILE A 66 7.59 -13.41 -11.51
N ALA A 67 8.56 -13.10 -10.65
CA ALA A 67 9.92 -13.62 -10.80
C ALA A 67 9.99 -15.15 -10.67
N ILE A 68 9.20 -15.74 -9.77
CA ILE A 68 9.11 -17.21 -9.61
C ILE A 68 8.46 -17.82 -10.84
N ASP A 69 7.39 -17.22 -11.35
CA ASP A 69 6.67 -17.68 -12.56
C ASP A 69 7.57 -17.62 -13.80
N LEU A 70 8.49 -16.64 -13.87
CA LEU A 70 9.53 -16.53 -14.89
C LEU A 70 10.73 -17.49 -14.69
N GLY A 71 10.66 -18.38 -13.69
CA GLY A 71 11.64 -19.46 -13.51
C GLY A 71 12.71 -19.21 -12.45
N TYR A 72 12.64 -18.12 -11.66
CA TYR A 72 13.58 -17.92 -10.57
C TYR A 72 13.38 -18.98 -9.46
N ARG A 73 14.40 -19.79 -9.19
CA ARG A 73 14.29 -20.96 -8.28
C ARG A 73 14.78 -20.75 -6.84
N LYS A 74 15.45 -19.63 -6.52
CA LYS A 74 16.03 -19.40 -5.17
C LYS A 74 15.01 -18.74 -4.22
N GLU A 75 13.87 -19.38 -4.02
CA GLU A 75 12.70 -18.80 -3.33
C GLU A 75 13.00 -18.27 -1.92
N LYS A 76 13.86 -18.95 -1.14
CA LYS A 76 14.22 -18.49 0.22
C LYS A 76 15.01 -17.18 0.19
N LYS A 77 15.94 -17.01 -0.78
CA LYS A 77 16.67 -15.76 -0.95
C LYS A 77 15.73 -14.64 -1.38
N LEU A 78 14.83 -14.94 -2.32
CA LEU A 78 13.85 -13.96 -2.80
C LEU A 78 12.85 -13.58 -1.70
N PHE A 79 12.43 -14.51 -0.86
CA PHE A 79 11.61 -14.24 0.33
C PHE A 79 12.27 -13.19 1.23
N TRP A 80 13.53 -13.39 1.62
CA TRP A 80 14.23 -12.46 2.51
C TRP A 80 14.47 -11.11 1.84
N LEU A 81 14.88 -11.12 0.57
CA LEU A 81 15.09 -9.89 -0.20
C LEU A 81 13.81 -9.07 -0.32
N SER A 82 12.69 -9.71 -0.69
CA SER A 82 11.38 -9.04 -0.79
C SER A 82 10.95 -8.42 0.53
N ASN A 83 11.11 -9.12 1.65
CA ASN A 83 10.77 -8.58 2.98
C ASN A 83 11.65 -7.38 3.34
N ALA A 84 12.97 -7.50 3.16
CA ALA A 84 13.91 -6.44 3.47
C ALA A 84 13.65 -5.18 2.63
N VAL A 85 13.47 -5.35 1.31
CA VAL A 85 13.18 -4.23 0.39
C VAL A 85 11.84 -3.58 0.76
N ALA A 86 10.78 -4.37 0.96
CA ALA A 86 9.47 -3.82 1.30
C ALA A 86 9.49 -3.07 2.65
N ALA A 87 10.19 -3.59 3.66
CA ALA A 87 10.34 -2.93 4.95
C ALA A 87 11.11 -1.61 4.85
N ILE A 88 12.26 -1.61 4.17
CA ILE A 88 13.08 -0.40 3.98
C ILE A 88 12.29 0.68 3.22
N VAL A 89 11.66 0.30 2.11
CA VAL A 89 10.84 1.24 1.31
C VAL A 89 9.68 1.78 2.15
N SER A 90 8.98 0.92 2.90
CA SER A 90 7.88 1.38 3.77
C SER A 90 8.36 2.38 4.82
N VAL A 91 9.48 2.12 5.49
CA VAL A 91 10.06 3.04 6.48
C VAL A 91 10.44 4.37 5.85
N ILE A 92 11.10 4.35 4.69
CA ILE A 92 11.45 5.57 3.95
C ILE A 92 10.18 6.37 3.61
N LEU A 93 9.15 5.72 3.08
CA LEU A 93 7.89 6.37 2.72
C LEU A 93 7.17 6.95 3.94
N ILE A 94 7.16 6.24 5.08
CA ILE A 94 6.58 6.74 6.34
C ILE A 94 7.35 7.97 6.84
N ILE A 95 8.69 7.95 6.80
CA ILE A 95 9.51 9.10 7.20
C ILE A 95 9.23 10.30 6.28
N LEU A 96 9.13 10.08 4.97
CA LEU A 96 8.80 11.14 4.02
C LEU A 96 7.39 11.70 4.26
N TYR A 97 6.41 10.82 4.48
CA TYR A 97 5.05 11.21 4.82
C TYR A 97 5.02 12.08 6.09
N ALA A 98 5.68 11.63 7.16
CA ALA A 98 5.71 12.35 8.44
C ALA A 98 6.45 13.71 8.38
N LYS A 99 7.26 13.95 7.34
CA LYS A 99 7.91 15.26 7.13
C LYS A 99 7.05 16.25 6.35
N VAL A 100 6.07 15.76 5.59
CA VAL A 100 5.24 16.56 4.67
C VAL A 100 3.81 16.73 5.20
N ALA A 101 3.32 15.77 5.99
CA ALA A 101 2.02 15.79 6.66
C ALA A 101 1.98 16.80 7.81
#